data_AF-A0A349FFG5-F1
#
_entry.id   AF-A0A349FFG5-F1
#
_cell.length_a   1.000
_cell.length_b   1.000
_cell.length_c   1.000
_cell.angle_alpha   90.00
_cell.angle_beta   90.00
_cell.angle_gamma   90.00
#
_symmetry.space_group_name_H-M   'P 1'
#
loop_
_entity.id
_entity.type
_entity.pdbx_description
1 polymer ?
#
loop_
_entity_poly.entity_id
_entity_poly.type
_entity_poly.pdbx_seq_one_letter_code
_entity_poly.pdbx_strand_id
1 'polypeptide(L)'
;MGITYYEGGSVTWTQDVGEQYTLSVTPFAGIKDSKDIRLSDSTFLELETDDMYGLNIVFSSNNYRWNFSYLNSEYDQKVTLFNHMVDTPSGPIILPSVVEVEKDIGIELFSIGAEYEFDNLTFTTEAQKSDRTTSWYAMVANRYGQWTPYLSFAQQYDENDKLEADSLLLGARYDIFYNVSINAEWQYFNNKQPLVNGAFVEEPEDKHANLFTVMLNFVF
;
A
#
# COMPACT_ATOMS: atom_id res chain seq x y z
N MET A 1 1.23 8.60 -3.67
CA MET A 1 -0.21 8.58 -3.45
C MET A 1 -0.89 8.04 -4.69
N GLY A 2 -1.73 7.02 -4.56
CA GLY A 2 -2.46 6.39 -5.64
C GLY A 2 -1.89 5.04 -6.08
N ILE A 3 -2.52 4.47 -7.10
CA ILE A 3 -2.14 3.17 -7.70
C ILE A 3 -0.75 3.32 -8.34
N THR A 4 0.21 2.53 -7.87
CA THR A 4 1.62 2.67 -8.23
C THR A 4 2.09 1.71 -9.32
N TYR A 5 1.28 0.70 -9.64
CA TYR A 5 1.64 -0.33 -10.59
C TYR A 5 0.44 -0.88 -11.33
N TYR A 6 0.59 -1.03 -12.64
CA TYR A 6 -0.26 -1.86 -13.48
C TYR A 6 0.53 -2.29 -14.72
N GLU A 7 0.14 -3.43 -15.30
CA GLU A 7 0.70 -3.91 -16.56
C GLU A 7 -0.24 -3.56 -17.70
N GLY A 8 0.15 -2.62 -18.54
CA GLY A 8 -0.69 -2.20 -19.66
C GLY A 8 -0.28 -0.85 -20.24
N GLY A 9 -1.26 -0.10 -20.70
CA GLY A 9 -1.07 1.19 -21.36
C GLY A 9 -1.81 2.32 -20.65
N SER A 10 -1.30 3.54 -20.79
CA SER A 10 -2.00 4.75 -20.36
C SER A 10 -1.81 5.89 -21.34
N VAL A 11 -2.71 6.85 -21.25
CA VAL A 11 -2.62 8.12 -21.97
C VAL A 11 -2.73 9.22 -20.93
N THR A 12 -1.71 10.06 -20.82
CA THR A 12 -1.73 11.21 -19.92
C THR A 12 -2.04 12.47 -20.72
N TRP A 13 -3.13 13.13 -20.36
CA TRP A 13 -3.44 14.47 -20.84
C TRP A 13 -3.16 15.48 -19.73
N THR A 14 -2.33 16.47 -20.03
CA THR A 14 -1.95 17.52 -19.09
C THR A 14 -2.34 18.87 -19.66
N GLN A 15 -2.98 19.70 -18.83
CA GLN A 15 -3.40 21.05 -19.15
C GLN A 15 -3.00 22.00 -18.03
N ASP A 16 -2.34 23.09 -18.40
CA ASP A 16 -2.13 24.22 -17.50
C ASP A 16 -3.39 25.09 -17.45
N VAL A 17 -3.86 25.35 -16.24
CA VAL A 17 -5.03 26.18 -15.95
C VAL A 17 -4.53 27.51 -15.37
N GLY A 18 -4.29 28.47 -16.26
CA GLY A 18 -3.61 29.71 -15.90
C GLY A 18 -2.10 29.51 -15.76
N GLU A 19 -1.44 30.27 -14.88
CA GLU A 19 0.02 30.25 -14.74
C GLU A 19 0.54 29.34 -13.61
N GLN A 20 -0.34 28.91 -12.71
CA GLN A 20 0.05 28.31 -11.42
C GLN A 20 -0.56 26.95 -11.15
N TYR A 21 -1.46 26.47 -12.01
CA TYR A 21 -2.17 25.22 -11.80
C TYR A 21 -1.97 24.31 -13.00
N THR A 22 -1.72 23.04 -12.70
CA THR A 22 -1.63 21.98 -13.71
C THR A 22 -2.60 20.88 -13.32
N LEU A 23 -3.46 20.52 -14.29
CA LEU A 23 -4.36 19.38 -14.21
C LEU A 23 -3.82 18.28 -15.13
N SER A 24 -3.66 17.08 -14.60
CA SER A 24 -3.29 15.90 -15.36
C SER A 24 -4.34 14.81 -15.18
N VAL A 25 -4.83 14.27 -16.30
CA VAL A 25 -5.81 13.18 -16.33
C VAL A 25 -5.17 12.02 -17.09
N THR A 26 -5.05 10.88 -16.43
CA THR A 26 -4.40 9.69 -16.96
C THR A 26 -5.36 8.50 -16.86
N PRO A 27 -6.21 8.27 -17.87
CA PRO A 27 -6.83 6.96 -18.04
C PRO A 27 -5.77 5.90 -18.31
N PHE A 28 -5.97 4.72 -17.76
CA PHE A 28 -5.12 3.55 -17.98
C PHE A 28 -5.95 2.29 -18.11
N ALA A 29 -5.41 1.31 -18.83
CA ALA A 29 -5.99 -0.01 -19.00
C ALA A 29 -4.89 -1.06 -18.93
N GLY A 30 -5.21 -2.19 -18.32
CA GLY A 30 -4.34 -3.33 -18.17
C GLY A 30 -4.44 -4.27 -19.35
N ILE A 31 -3.40 -5.07 -19.52
CA ILE A 31 -3.44 -6.28 -20.36
C ILE A 31 -3.67 -7.49 -19.48
N LYS A 32 -4.21 -8.56 -20.06
CA LYS A 32 -4.29 -9.86 -19.39
C LYS A 32 -2.90 -10.32 -18.99
N ASP A 33 -2.74 -10.63 -17.71
CA ASP A 33 -1.50 -11.11 -17.14
C ASP A 33 -1.78 -12.17 -16.07
N SER A 34 -0.83 -13.06 -15.86
CA SER A 34 -0.90 -14.11 -14.85
C SER A 34 0.32 -14.02 -13.94
N LYS A 35 0.08 -13.91 -12.64
CA LYS A 35 1.12 -13.83 -11.61
C LYS A 35 1.05 -14.97 -10.63
N ASP A 36 2.20 -15.61 -10.52
CA ASP A 36 2.48 -16.64 -9.54
C ASP A 36 3.14 -16.03 -8.30
N ILE A 37 2.48 -16.16 -7.16
CA ILE A 37 2.95 -15.68 -5.85
C ILE A 37 3.07 -16.87 -4.91
N ARG A 38 4.29 -17.14 -4.47
CA ARG A 38 4.54 -18.12 -3.41
C ARG A 38 4.38 -17.45 -2.05
N LEU A 39 3.27 -17.70 -1.38
CA LEU A 39 2.98 -17.15 -0.05
C LEU A 39 3.79 -17.86 1.05
N SER A 40 4.00 -19.17 0.91
CA SER A 40 4.81 -19.97 1.84
C SER A 40 5.36 -21.23 1.17
N ASP A 41 6.06 -22.06 1.93
CA ASP A 41 6.49 -23.37 1.44
C ASP A 41 5.32 -24.32 1.13
N SER A 42 4.14 -24.08 1.71
CA SER A 42 2.94 -24.91 1.57
C SER A 42 1.80 -24.23 0.81
N THR A 43 1.92 -22.95 0.45
CA THR A 43 0.81 -22.18 -0.16
C THR A 43 1.30 -21.43 -1.39
N PHE A 44 0.66 -21.71 -2.52
CA PHE A 44 0.91 -21.06 -3.80
C PHE A 44 -0.36 -20.36 -4.28
N LEU A 45 -0.23 -19.13 -4.76
CA LEU A 45 -1.31 -18.30 -5.24
C LEU A 45 -1.03 -17.94 -6.70
N GLU A 46 -1.98 -18.20 -7.58
CA GLU A 46 -1.96 -17.81 -8.99
C GLU A 46 -3.09 -16.79 -9.18
N LEU A 47 -2.75 -15.60 -9.66
CA LEU A 47 -3.66 -14.49 -9.94
C LEU A 47 -3.67 -14.23 -11.44
N GLU A 48 -4.80 -14.43 -12.10
CA GLU A 48 -4.97 -14.12 -13.52
C GLU A 48 -5.86 -12.89 -13.65
N THR A 49 -5.28 -11.77 -14.06
CA THR A 49 -6.04 -10.54 -14.32
C THR A 49 -6.68 -10.62 -15.69
N ASP A 50 -8.00 -10.53 -15.73
CA ASP A 50 -8.77 -10.62 -16.96
C ASP A 50 -8.93 -9.27 -17.63
N ASP A 51 -9.42 -8.30 -16.86
CA ASP A 51 -9.62 -6.93 -17.29
C ASP A 51 -9.24 -5.98 -16.17
N MET A 52 -8.63 -4.86 -16.51
CA MET A 52 -8.28 -3.82 -15.57
C MET A 52 -8.36 -2.47 -16.26
N TYR A 53 -9.02 -1.51 -15.64
CA TYR A 53 -9.05 -0.14 -16.12
C TYR A 53 -9.09 0.82 -14.93
N GLY A 54 -8.69 2.05 -15.20
CA GLY A 54 -8.75 3.06 -14.17
C GLY A 54 -8.44 4.45 -14.68
N LEU A 55 -8.50 5.37 -13.74
CA LEU A 55 -8.36 6.79 -13.99
C LEU A 55 -7.55 7.41 -12.86
N ASN A 56 -6.55 8.18 -13.22
CA ASN A 56 -5.78 8.97 -12.28
C ASN A 56 -5.89 10.46 -12.62
N ILE A 57 -6.24 11.29 -11.64
CA ILE A 57 -6.39 12.73 -11.79
C ILE A 57 -5.48 13.43 -10.77
N VAL A 58 -4.49 14.16 -11.27
CA VAL A 58 -3.60 14.99 -10.45
C VAL A 58 -3.95 16.45 -10.69
N PHE A 59 -4.26 17.16 -9.62
CA PHE A 59 -4.38 18.61 -9.65
C PHE A 59 -3.27 19.20 -8.78
N SER A 60 -2.44 20.07 -9.32
CA SER A 60 -1.26 20.57 -8.63
C SER A 60 -1.03 22.05 -8.87
N SER A 61 -0.40 22.67 -7.89
CA SER A 61 0.16 24.02 -7.93
C SER A 61 1.57 24.01 -7.35
N ASN A 62 2.16 25.18 -7.15
CA ASN A 62 3.50 25.32 -6.57
C ASN A 62 3.62 24.77 -5.14
N ASN A 63 2.54 24.84 -4.36
CA ASN A 63 2.54 24.54 -2.93
C ASN A 63 1.57 23.43 -2.52
N TYR A 64 0.83 22.86 -3.47
CA TYR A 64 -0.13 21.82 -3.12
C TYR A 64 -0.38 20.87 -4.28
N ARG A 65 -0.72 19.64 -3.94
CA ARG A 65 -1.00 18.58 -4.90
C ARG A 65 -2.13 17.72 -4.38
N TRP A 66 -3.12 17.50 -5.21
CA TRP A 66 -4.18 16.53 -5.00
C TRP A 66 -4.02 15.41 -6.01
N ASN A 67 -4.18 14.18 -5.56
CA ASN A 67 -4.24 13.02 -6.44
C ASN A 67 -5.49 12.21 -6.16
N PHE A 68 -6.22 11.87 -7.21
CA PHE A 68 -7.39 11.01 -7.15
C PHE A 68 -7.15 9.84 -8.10
N SER A 69 -7.30 8.62 -7.60
CA SER A 69 -7.12 7.43 -8.40
C SER A 69 -8.31 6.49 -8.23
N TYR A 70 -8.76 5.91 -9.33
CA TYR A 70 -9.76 4.84 -9.36
C TYR A 70 -9.22 3.67 -10.18
N LEU A 71 -9.43 2.46 -9.69
CA LEU A 71 -9.17 1.20 -10.37
C LEU A 71 -10.39 0.33 -10.27
N ASN A 72 -10.68 -0.38 -11.34
CA ASN A 72 -11.55 -1.53 -11.33
C ASN A 72 -10.84 -2.65 -12.10
N SER A 73 -10.86 -3.84 -11.54
CA SER A 73 -10.27 -5.01 -12.16
C SER A 73 -11.06 -6.27 -11.83
N GLU A 74 -11.09 -7.19 -12.79
CA GLU A 74 -11.58 -8.55 -12.61
C GLU A 74 -10.40 -9.52 -12.68
N TYR A 75 -10.34 -10.47 -11.75
CA TYR A 75 -9.31 -11.48 -11.71
C TYR A 75 -9.84 -12.85 -11.26
N ASP A 76 -9.19 -13.89 -11.76
CA ASP A 76 -9.32 -15.26 -11.28
C ASP A 76 -8.23 -15.53 -10.24
N GLN A 77 -8.60 -16.24 -9.17
CA GLN A 77 -7.70 -16.62 -8.10
C GLN A 77 -7.65 -18.14 -7.98
N LYS A 78 -6.44 -18.69 -7.98
CA LYS A 78 -6.21 -20.11 -7.73
C LYS A 78 -5.22 -20.30 -6.59
N VAL A 79 -5.71 -20.89 -5.50
CA VAL A 79 -4.92 -21.22 -4.31
C VAL A 79 -4.59 -22.71 -4.34
N THR A 80 -3.30 -23.03 -4.29
CA THR A 80 -2.81 -24.41 -4.15
C THR A 80 -2.15 -24.59 -2.79
N LEU A 81 -2.74 -25.44 -1.97
CA LEU A 81 -2.24 -25.84 -0.66
C LEU A 81 -1.56 -27.21 -0.78
N PHE A 82 -0.30 -27.31 -0.36
CA PHE A 82 0.47 -28.54 -0.34
C PHE A 82 0.58 -29.09 1.08
N ASN A 83 0.56 -30.43 1.20
CA ASN A 83 0.76 -31.13 2.47
C ASN A 83 -0.21 -30.72 3.58
N HIS A 84 -1.47 -30.46 3.22
CA HIS A 84 -2.50 -30.04 4.18
C HIS A 84 -2.86 -31.21 5.12
N MET A 85 -2.67 -31.03 6.43
CA MET A 85 -3.08 -32.02 7.44
C MET A 85 -4.58 -31.94 7.71
N VAL A 86 -5.27 -33.07 7.68
CA VAL A 86 -6.68 -33.17 8.02
C VAL A 86 -6.85 -34.19 9.14
N ASP A 87 -7.45 -33.76 10.25
CA ASP A 87 -7.82 -34.65 11.34
C ASP A 87 -9.04 -35.47 10.95
N THR A 88 -8.88 -36.78 10.93
CA THR A 88 -10.00 -37.72 10.73
C THR A 88 -10.25 -38.52 12.02
N PRO A 89 -11.43 -39.13 12.19
CA PRO A 89 -11.70 -40.04 13.31
C PRO A 89 -10.68 -41.20 13.44
N SER A 90 -9.94 -41.48 12.37
CA SER A 90 -8.91 -42.51 12.25
C SER A 90 -7.47 -42.00 12.41
N GLY A 91 -7.27 -40.71 12.71
CA GLY A 91 -5.97 -40.05 12.84
C GLY A 91 -5.72 -38.99 11.77
N PRO A 92 -4.62 -38.20 11.91
CA PRO A 92 -4.27 -37.17 10.93
C PRO A 92 -3.79 -37.80 9.62
N ILE A 93 -4.31 -37.32 8.49
CA ILE A 93 -3.85 -37.67 7.15
C ILE A 93 -3.29 -36.43 6.45
N ILE A 94 -2.25 -36.60 5.64
CA ILE A 94 -1.68 -35.53 4.80
C ILE A 94 -2.30 -35.63 3.42
N LEU A 95 -3.03 -34.60 3.01
CA LEU A 95 -3.50 -34.45 1.63
C LEU A 95 -2.35 -33.90 0.77
N PRO A 96 -2.05 -34.52 -0.38
CA PRO A 96 -0.90 -34.13 -1.21
C PRO A 96 -1.05 -32.73 -1.82
N SER A 97 -2.26 -32.37 -2.26
CA SER A 97 -2.58 -31.02 -2.73
C SER A 97 -4.08 -30.75 -2.68
N VAL A 98 -4.47 -29.56 -2.23
CA VAL A 98 -5.83 -29.02 -2.37
C VAL A 98 -5.74 -27.79 -3.26
N VAL A 99 -6.59 -27.72 -4.28
CA VAL A 99 -6.67 -26.58 -5.19
C VAL A 99 -8.05 -25.97 -5.06
N GLU A 100 -8.09 -24.70 -4.70
CA GLU A 100 -9.30 -23.88 -4.69
C GLU A 100 -9.20 -22.86 -5.81
N VAL A 101 -10.24 -22.77 -6.63
CA VAL A 101 -10.33 -21.82 -7.74
C VAL A 101 -11.56 -20.97 -7.52
N GLU A 102 -11.35 -19.68 -7.39
CA GLU A 102 -12.38 -18.66 -7.42
C GLU A 102 -12.24 -17.87 -8.72
N LYS A 103 -13.36 -17.63 -9.39
CA LYS A 103 -13.40 -16.96 -10.68
C LYS A 103 -14.20 -15.67 -10.60
N ASP A 104 -13.94 -14.77 -11.54
CA ASP A 104 -14.70 -13.54 -11.73
C ASP A 104 -14.72 -12.65 -10.46
N ILE A 105 -13.58 -12.55 -9.77
CA ILE A 105 -13.46 -11.72 -8.57
C ILE A 105 -13.23 -10.26 -9.00
N GLY A 106 -14.17 -9.39 -8.66
CA GLY A 106 -14.00 -7.95 -8.83
C GLY A 106 -13.16 -7.33 -7.70
N ILE A 107 -12.31 -6.38 -8.05
CA ILE A 107 -11.68 -5.45 -7.11
C ILE A 107 -11.87 -4.02 -7.60
N GLU A 108 -12.50 -3.20 -6.76
CA GLU A 108 -12.52 -1.75 -6.91
C GLU A 108 -11.56 -1.10 -5.92
N LEU A 109 -10.81 -0.11 -6.39
CA LEU A 109 -9.91 0.70 -5.56
C LEU A 109 -10.17 2.18 -5.80
N PHE A 110 -10.34 2.92 -4.72
CA PHE A 110 -10.39 4.38 -4.72
C PHE A 110 -9.26 4.90 -3.85
N SER A 111 -8.52 5.91 -4.33
CA SER A 111 -7.52 6.63 -3.53
C SER A 111 -7.68 8.13 -3.71
N ILE A 112 -7.55 8.86 -2.60
CA ILE A 112 -7.46 10.31 -2.56
C ILE A 112 -6.26 10.71 -1.72
N GLY A 113 -5.39 11.52 -2.28
CA GLY A 113 -4.20 12.04 -1.62
C GLY A 113 -4.12 13.55 -1.74
N ALA A 114 -3.60 14.19 -0.71
CA ALA A 114 -3.31 15.61 -0.69
C ALA A 114 -1.95 15.89 -0.05
N GLU A 115 -1.20 16.79 -0.64
CA GLU A 115 0.06 17.32 -0.14
C GLU A 115 -0.01 18.85 -0.15
N TYR A 116 0.52 19.46 0.91
CA TYR A 116 0.60 20.90 1.07
C TYR A 116 1.97 21.28 1.64
N GLU A 117 2.68 22.15 0.93
CA GLU A 117 3.97 22.70 1.31
C GLU A 117 3.82 24.16 1.75
N PHE A 118 4.10 24.40 3.03
CA PHE A 118 4.10 25.72 3.65
C PHE A 118 5.50 26.04 4.17
N ASP A 119 6.26 26.79 3.37
CA ASP A 119 7.68 27.09 3.60
C ASP A 119 8.52 25.82 3.82
N ASN A 120 8.86 25.52 5.07
CA ASN A 120 9.64 24.36 5.47
C ASN A 120 8.78 23.20 5.96
N LEU A 121 7.47 23.41 6.11
CA LEU A 121 6.52 22.41 6.61
C LEU A 121 5.82 21.74 5.43
N THR A 122 5.85 20.41 5.39
CA THR A 122 5.08 19.61 4.44
C THR A 122 4.03 18.81 5.20
N PHE A 123 2.78 18.93 4.78
CA PHE A 123 1.69 18.08 5.24
C PHE A 123 1.24 17.18 4.09
N THR A 124 1.05 15.91 4.40
CA THR A 124 0.77 14.85 3.43
C THR A 124 -0.30 13.95 4.01
N THR A 125 -1.37 13.67 3.28
CA THR A 125 -2.43 12.76 3.72
C THR A 125 -2.95 11.96 2.55
N GLU A 126 -3.29 10.70 2.78
CA GLU A 126 -3.88 9.83 1.76
C GLU A 126 -4.87 8.88 2.40
N ALA A 127 -5.96 8.63 1.71
CA ALA A 127 -6.93 7.61 2.06
C ALA A 127 -7.16 6.70 0.84
N GLN A 128 -7.23 5.40 1.08
CA GLN A 128 -7.49 4.38 0.08
C GLN A 128 -8.61 3.46 0.56
N LYS A 129 -9.54 3.13 -0.31
CA LYS A 129 -10.63 2.19 -0.07
C LYS A 129 -10.64 1.12 -1.15
N SER A 130 -10.76 -0.13 -0.72
CA SER A 130 -11.08 -1.28 -1.57
C SER A 130 -12.38 -1.93 -1.09
N ASP A 131 -12.81 -2.99 -1.79
CA ASP A 131 -13.93 -3.83 -1.36
C ASP A 131 -13.67 -4.55 -0.03
N ARG A 132 -12.40 -4.70 0.37
CA ARG A 132 -12.00 -5.45 1.57
C ARG A 132 -11.52 -4.58 2.71
N THR A 133 -10.90 -3.43 2.40
CA THR A 133 -10.19 -2.62 3.40
C THR A 133 -10.28 -1.14 3.11
N THR A 134 -10.37 -0.33 4.16
CA THR A 134 -10.15 1.12 4.07
C THR A 134 -8.92 1.49 4.89
N SER A 135 -8.02 2.29 4.35
CA SER A 135 -6.83 2.77 5.06
C SER A 135 -6.62 4.24 4.82
N TRP A 136 -6.00 4.92 5.79
CA TRP A 136 -5.56 6.29 5.61
C TRP A 136 -4.31 6.57 6.43
N TYR A 137 -3.51 7.53 5.98
CA TYR A 137 -2.43 8.08 6.78
C TYR A 137 -2.36 9.59 6.63
N ALA A 138 -1.83 10.24 7.65
CA ALA A 138 -1.39 11.62 7.61
C ALA A 138 0.06 11.72 8.10
N MET A 139 0.79 12.67 7.56
CA MET A 139 2.19 12.92 7.87
C MET A 139 2.45 14.42 7.88
N VAL A 140 3.29 14.83 8.81
CA VAL A 140 3.86 16.17 8.87
C VAL A 140 5.37 16.03 8.90
N ALA A 141 6.06 16.79 8.05
CA ALA A 141 7.51 16.91 8.05
C ALA A 141 7.88 18.39 8.13
N ASN A 142 8.98 18.72 8.83
CA ASN A 142 9.46 20.10 8.89
C ASN A 142 10.97 20.15 8.67
N ARG A 143 11.41 20.89 7.65
CA ARG A 143 12.81 21.02 7.28
C ARG A 143 13.49 22.19 8.00
N TYR A 144 14.44 21.86 8.87
CA TYR A 144 15.30 22.80 9.57
C TYR A 144 16.76 22.60 9.17
N GLY A 145 17.18 23.26 8.09
CA GLY A 145 18.53 23.15 7.54
C GLY A 145 18.77 21.74 6.98
N GLN A 146 19.66 20.99 7.63
CA GLN A 146 19.98 19.59 7.30
C GLN A 146 19.05 18.58 8.00
N TRP A 147 18.24 19.02 8.96
CA TRP A 147 17.35 18.14 9.71
C TRP A 147 15.92 18.22 9.19
N THR A 148 15.27 17.08 9.05
CA THR A 148 13.84 16.99 8.74
C THR A 148 13.20 16.01 9.70
N PRO A 149 12.77 16.45 10.90
CA PRO A 149 11.84 15.68 11.73
C PRO A 149 10.50 15.48 11.02
N TYR A 150 9.91 14.30 11.24
CA TYR A 150 8.58 13.96 10.75
C TYR A 150 7.82 13.05 11.71
N LEU A 151 6.50 13.12 11.61
CA LEU A 151 5.54 12.30 12.33
C LEU A 151 4.52 11.80 11.31
N SER A 152 4.15 10.52 11.40
CA SER A 152 3.03 9.97 10.66
C SER A 152 2.11 9.17 11.56
N PHE A 153 0.82 9.20 11.26
CA PHE A 153 -0.19 8.35 11.86
C PHE A 153 -1.00 7.70 10.75
N ALA A 154 -1.25 6.40 10.88
CA ALA A 154 -2.01 5.62 9.90
C ALA A 154 -3.01 4.68 10.57
N GLN A 155 -4.12 4.41 9.90
CA GLN A 155 -5.13 3.46 10.34
C GLN A 155 -5.60 2.59 9.17
N GLN A 156 -6.02 1.37 9.49
CA GLN A 156 -6.64 0.43 8.59
C GLN A 156 -7.92 -0.13 9.22
N TYR A 157 -8.95 -0.27 8.40
CA TYR A 157 -10.27 -0.78 8.72
C TYR A 157 -10.60 -1.96 7.81
N ASP A 158 -11.31 -2.93 8.36
CA ASP A 158 -11.86 -4.07 7.61
C ASP A 158 -13.08 -3.69 6.77
N GLU A 159 -13.64 -4.66 6.05
CA GLU A 159 -14.84 -4.52 5.21
C GLU A 159 -16.09 -4.07 5.98
N ASN A 160 -16.10 -4.22 7.31
CA ASN A 160 -17.20 -3.87 8.21
C ASN A 160 -16.94 -2.55 8.95
N ASP A 161 -16.00 -1.73 8.46
CA ASP A 161 -15.55 -0.47 9.06
C ASP A 161 -15.00 -0.62 10.51
N LYS A 162 -14.56 -1.83 10.91
CA LYS A 162 -13.92 -2.03 12.20
C LYS A 162 -12.44 -1.75 12.08
N LEU A 163 -11.91 -0.96 13.03
CA LEU A 163 -10.48 -0.67 13.11
C LEU A 163 -9.72 -1.99 13.30
N GLU A 164 -8.87 -2.32 12.33
CA GLU A 164 -8.05 -3.53 12.31
C GLU A 164 -6.66 -3.24 12.85
N ALA A 165 -6.06 -2.13 12.41
CA ALA A 165 -4.72 -1.72 12.81
C ALA A 165 -4.58 -0.19 12.87
N ASP A 166 -3.71 0.28 13.77
CA ASP A 166 -3.22 1.65 13.81
C ASP A 166 -1.69 1.68 13.98
N SER A 167 -1.05 2.72 13.46
CA SER A 167 0.39 2.93 13.66
C SER A 167 0.76 4.39 13.82
N LEU A 168 1.82 4.62 14.60
CA LEU A 168 2.43 5.92 14.84
C LEU A 168 3.92 5.83 14.49
N LEU A 169 4.40 6.70 13.63
CA LEU A 169 5.81 6.78 13.24
C LEU A 169 6.37 8.14 13.64
N LEU A 170 7.47 8.14 14.39
CA LEU A 170 8.31 9.31 14.63
C LEU A 170 9.66 9.08 13.95
N GLY A 171 10.10 10.05 13.17
CA GLY A 171 11.36 9.95 12.46
C GLY A 171 12.09 11.27 12.35
N ALA A 172 13.39 11.19 12.08
CA ALA A 172 14.20 12.32 11.71
C ALA A 172 15.18 11.91 10.60
N ARG A 173 15.21 12.73 9.55
CA ARG A 173 16.19 12.63 8.48
C ARG A 173 17.26 13.70 8.68
N TYR A 174 18.52 13.32 8.46
CA TYR A 174 19.66 14.22 8.42
C TYR A 174 20.37 14.13 7.06
N ASP A 175 20.40 15.25 6.34
CA ASP A 175 21.07 15.39 5.05
C ASP A 175 22.56 15.68 5.27
N ILE A 176 23.40 14.66 5.04
CA ILE A 176 24.85 14.78 5.11
C ILE A 176 25.36 15.56 3.89
N PHE A 177 24.87 15.16 2.71
CA PHE A 177 25.08 15.82 1.43
C PHE A 177 23.76 15.89 0.66
N TYR A 178 23.72 16.62 -0.45
CA TYR A 178 22.50 16.74 -1.27
C TYR A 178 21.98 15.39 -1.80
N ASN A 179 22.85 14.38 -1.87
CA ASN A 179 22.54 13.04 -2.37
C ASN A 179 22.77 11.93 -1.33
N VAL A 180 23.07 12.28 -0.08
CA VAL A 180 23.32 11.32 1.01
C VAL A 180 22.58 11.75 2.25
N SER A 181 21.71 10.89 2.77
CA SER A 181 20.99 11.14 4.02
C SER A 181 20.97 9.91 4.93
N ILE A 182 20.86 10.16 6.22
CA ILE A 182 20.57 9.13 7.23
C ILE A 182 19.21 9.41 7.84
N ASN A 183 18.40 8.37 8.01
CA ASN A 183 17.10 8.44 8.67
C ASN A 183 17.11 7.56 9.91
N ALA A 184 16.57 8.06 11.01
CA ALA A 184 16.29 7.27 12.20
C ALA A 184 14.80 7.34 12.48
N GLU A 185 14.16 6.19 12.62
CA GLU A 185 12.71 6.04 12.77
C GLU A 185 12.38 5.10 13.91
N TRP A 186 11.32 5.45 14.64
CA TRP A 186 10.61 4.59 15.56
C TRP A 186 9.16 4.51 15.13
N GLN A 187 8.67 3.29 14.92
CA GLN A 187 7.30 3.02 14.57
C GLN A 187 6.65 2.08 15.59
N TYR A 188 5.50 2.49 16.09
CA TYR A 188 4.64 1.70 16.96
C TYR A 188 3.45 1.19 16.15
N PHE A 189 3.20 -0.12 16.20
CA PHE A 189 2.08 -0.79 15.57
C PHE A 189 1.13 -1.35 16.62
N ASN A 190 -0.16 -1.33 16.32
CA ASN A 190 -1.22 -1.75 17.23
C ASN A 190 -2.36 -2.40 16.45
N ASN A 191 -2.47 -3.72 16.56
CA ASN A 191 -3.46 -4.53 15.87
C ASN A 191 -4.60 -4.89 16.82
N LYS A 192 -5.84 -4.79 16.35
CA LYS A 192 -7.03 -5.07 17.18
C LYS A 192 -7.42 -6.55 17.11
N GLN A 193 -7.17 -7.18 15.97
CA GLN A 193 -7.33 -8.61 15.70
C GLN A 193 -5.96 -9.32 15.83
N PRO A 194 -5.92 -10.62 16.18
CA PRO A 194 -4.71 -11.44 16.01
C PRO A 194 -4.23 -11.35 14.55
N LEU A 195 -2.94 -11.19 14.34
CA LEU A 195 -2.36 -10.92 13.02
C LEU A 195 -2.43 -12.15 12.12
N VAL A 196 -3.05 -12.05 10.96
CA VAL A 196 -2.70 -12.95 9.84
C VAL A 196 -1.43 -12.37 9.21
N ASN A 197 -0.36 -13.16 9.09
CA ASN A 197 0.98 -12.78 8.57
C ASN A 197 0.99 -11.54 7.66
N GLY A 198 1.20 -10.36 8.26
CA GLY A 198 1.38 -9.10 7.55
C GLY A 198 2.86 -8.88 7.20
N ALA A 199 3.41 -7.73 7.57
CA ALA A 199 4.83 -7.39 7.37
C ALA A 199 5.83 -8.19 8.23
N PHE A 200 5.36 -9.18 8.99
CA PHE A 200 6.18 -9.98 9.89
C PHE A 200 6.36 -11.39 9.33
N VAL A 201 7.58 -11.92 9.47
CA VAL A 201 7.95 -13.28 9.03
C VAL A 201 7.29 -14.34 9.93
N GLU A 202 6.97 -13.98 11.17
CA GLU A 202 6.31 -14.83 12.16
C GLU A 202 5.19 -14.02 12.83
N GLU A 203 4.05 -14.68 13.11
CA GLU A 203 2.92 -14.06 13.77
C GLU A 203 3.33 -13.57 15.16
N PRO A 204 3.29 -12.26 15.45
CA PRO A 204 3.60 -11.73 16.77
C PRO A 204 2.58 -12.24 17.79
N GLU A 205 3.05 -12.78 18.93
CA GLU A 205 2.19 -13.15 20.05
C GLU A 205 1.45 -11.92 20.64
N ASP A 206 2.10 -10.76 20.59
CA ASP A 206 1.56 -9.50 21.09
C ASP A 206 0.87 -8.69 19.99
N LYS A 207 -0.28 -8.11 20.36
CA LYS A 207 -1.07 -7.20 19.51
C LYS A 207 -0.35 -5.88 19.17
N HIS A 208 0.82 -5.65 19.73
CA HIS A 208 1.58 -4.41 19.60
C HIS A 208 3.04 -4.72 19.29
N ALA A 209 3.64 -3.89 18.43
CA ALA A 209 5.04 -4.06 18.05
C ALA A 209 5.74 -2.70 17.98
N ASN A 210 7.02 -2.69 18.33
CA ASN A 210 7.90 -1.53 18.16
C ASN A 210 8.97 -1.88 17.14
N LEU A 211 9.10 -1.06 16.10
CA LEU A 211 10.12 -1.18 15.08
C LEU A 211 11.06 0.02 15.16
N PHE A 212 12.36 -0.24 15.22
CA PHE A 212 13.40 0.78 15.15
C PHE A 212 14.19 0.59 13.88
N THR A 213 14.28 1.65 13.09
CA THR A 213 14.91 1.61 11.77
C THR A 213 15.96 2.69 11.66
N VAL A 214 17.15 2.30 11.18
CA VAL A 214 18.20 3.24 10.76
C VAL A 214 18.49 2.97 9.29
N MET A 215 18.27 3.97 8.45
CA MET A 215 18.44 3.86 7.00
C MET A 215 19.49 4.85 6.52
N LEU A 216 20.30 4.41 5.57
CA LEU A 216 21.28 5.24 4.87
C LEU A 216 20.91 5.28 3.40
N ASN A 217 20.58 6.46 2.89
CA ASN A 217 20.08 6.68 1.54
C ASN A 217 21.14 7.36 0.68
N PHE A 218 21.32 6.85 -0.54
CA PHE A 218 22.23 7.41 -1.54
C PHE A 218 21.53 7.52 -2.89
N VAL A 219 21.63 8.68 -3.53
CA VAL A 219 21.15 8.91 -4.91
C VAL A 219 22.37 9.14 -5.81
N PHE A 220 22.47 8.39 -6.91
CA PHE A 220 23.59 8.43 -7.86
C PHE A 220 23.19 9.08 -9.19
#